data_AF-G3LGY6-F1
#
_entry.id   AF-G3LGY6-F1
#
_cell.length_a   1.000
_cell.length_b   1.000
_cell.length_c   1.000
_cell.angle_alpha   90.00
_cell.angle_beta   90.00
_cell.angle_gamma   90.00
#
_symmetry.space_group_name_H-M   'P 1'
#
loop_
_entity.id
_entity.type
_entity.pdbx_description
1 polymer ?
#
loop_
_entity_poly.entity_id
_entity_poly.type
_entity_poly.pdbx_seq_one_letter_code
_entity_poly.pdbx_strand_id
1 'polypeptide(L)'
;MSALDKNYPAADWIEMLRLRYPCERELDRTLIRKMKLRSGPAYAPVILEALVAGTQSLLEDSIQDAFELTDARWLSGGASKLQMQFRLHWNQPGIGWTDTPMVLRMEPAESITESSRLREFQVIKAIDKEVPTPQVFWVDAEGTFLPYPAIVYGSDEDVAAMLNRHAMQGFPGELRTFICSLADINSFSMDMCQHITTSTHARRHIELLLKRNVFLIPLDRNRQRYRFHRVFQEYLRNETDRLLSQAERRNTLARARSQGLLAQWTRPPR
;
A
#
# COMPACT_ATOMS: atom_id res chain seq x y z
N MET A 1 -14.98 44.54 -17.85
CA MET A 1 -14.29 43.25 -18.09
C MET A 1 -15.38 42.23 -18.34
N SER A 2 -15.41 41.58 -19.50
CA SER A 2 -16.38 40.50 -19.73
C SER A 2 -16.16 39.42 -18.67
N ALA A 3 -17.23 38.77 -18.23
CA ALA A 3 -17.10 37.64 -17.32
C ALA A 3 -16.22 36.58 -17.97
N LEU A 4 -15.15 36.18 -17.28
CA LEU A 4 -14.26 35.11 -17.72
C LEU A 4 -15.05 33.79 -17.73
N ASP A 5 -15.13 33.15 -18.89
CA ASP A 5 -15.65 31.78 -19.00
C ASP A 5 -14.59 30.78 -18.55
N LYS A 6 -14.80 30.17 -17.38
CA LYS A 6 -13.88 29.19 -16.79
C LYS A 6 -14.08 27.78 -17.34
N ASN A 7 -15.19 27.52 -18.05
CA ASN A 7 -15.45 26.24 -18.71
C ASN A 7 -14.72 26.18 -20.05
N TYR A 8 -14.51 27.34 -20.68
CA TYR A 8 -13.77 27.49 -21.94
C TYR A 8 -12.61 28.48 -21.77
N PRO A 9 -11.54 28.10 -21.04
CA PRO A 9 -10.44 29.01 -20.74
C PRO A 9 -9.66 29.35 -22.02
N ALA A 10 -9.61 30.64 -22.36
CA ALA A 10 -8.89 31.12 -23.53
C ALA A 10 -7.36 30.98 -23.36
N ALA A 11 -6.64 30.77 -24.47
CA ALA A 11 -5.20 30.48 -24.45
C ALA A 11 -4.35 31.64 -23.89
N ASP A 12 -4.72 32.88 -24.20
CA ASP A 12 -4.10 34.10 -23.70
C ASP A 12 -4.29 34.24 -22.18
N TRP A 13 -5.46 33.88 -21.66
CA TRP A 13 -5.73 33.87 -20.22
C TRP A 13 -4.92 32.81 -19.49
N ILE A 14 -4.79 31.60 -20.06
CA ILE A 14 -3.92 30.55 -19.52
C ILE A 14 -2.47 31.06 -19.47
N GLU A 15 -1.96 31.65 -20.56
CA GLU A 15 -0.58 32.15 -20.60
C GLU A 15 -0.34 33.29 -19.60
N MET A 16 -1.30 34.21 -19.46
CA MET A 16 -1.27 35.26 -18.44
C MET A 16 -1.16 34.66 -17.02
N LEU A 17 -1.89 33.58 -16.72
CA LEU A 17 -1.80 32.91 -15.42
C LEU A 17 -0.42 32.27 -15.19
N ARG A 18 0.15 31.61 -16.21
CA ARG A 18 1.48 30.99 -16.14
C ARG A 18 2.58 32.02 -15.84
N LEU A 19 2.51 33.18 -16.50
CA LEU A 19 3.46 34.28 -16.28
C LEU A 19 3.30 34.91 -14.89
N ARG A 20 2.06 35.01 -14.40
CA ARG A 20 1.76 35.63 -13.09
C ARG A 20 2.08 34.72 -11.90
N TYR A 21 1.92 33.41 -12.07
CA TYR A 21 2.09 32.41 -11.01
C TYR A 21 3.05 31.31 -11.46
N PRO A 22 4.35 31.62 -11.60
CA PRO A 22 5.32 30.63 -12.00
C PRO A 22 5.40 29.52 -10.95
N CYS A 23 5.40 28.27 -11.42
CA CYS A 23 5.58 27.10 -10.58
C CYS A 23 6.53 26.11 -11.25
N GLU A 24 6.81 25.01 -10.56
CA GLU A 24 7.64 23.95 -11.10
C GLU A 24 7.04 23.41 -12.42
N ARG A 25 7.88 23.15 -13.42
CA ARG A 25 7.49 22.82 -14.80
C ARG A 25 6.45 21.70 -14.92
N GLU A 26 6.57 20.66 -14.11
CA GLU A 26 5.65 19.53 -14.15
C GLU A 26 4.29 19.87 -13.50
N LEU A 27 4.29 20.71 -12.45
CA LEU A 27 3.04 21.26 -11.92
C LEU A 27 2.35 22.21 -12.91
N ASP A 28 3.12 23.07 -13.60
CA ASP A 28 2.63 23.94 -14.67
C ASP A 28 1.94 23.09 -15.76
N ARG A 29 2.61 22.02 -16.22
CA ARG A 29 2.05 21.07 -17.20
C ARG A 29 0.72 20.47 -16.73
N THR A 30 0.65 19.93 -15.51
CA THR A 30 -0.57 19.32 -14.97
C THR A 30 -1.73 20.32 -14.90
N LEU A 31 -1.48 21.52 -14.37
CA LEU A 31 -2.51 22.56 -14.23
C LEU A 31 -3.04 23.04 -15.59
N ILE A 32 -2.14 23.22 -16.58
CA ILE A 32 -2.53 23.62 -17.94
C ILE A 32 -3.31 22.52 -18.63
N ARG A 33 -2.87 21.26 -18.51
CA ARG A 33 -3.60 20.12 -19.06
C ARG A 33 -5.04 20.12 -18.54
N LYS A 34 -5.23 20.27 -17.22
CA LYS A 34 -6.56 20.37 -16.63
C LYS A 34 -7.36 21.51 -17.23
N MET A 35 -6.78 22.71 -17.34
CA MET A 35 -7.48 23.87 -17.93
C MET A 35 -7.90 23.61 -19.38
N LYS A 36 -7.01 23.07 -20.22
CA LYS A 36 -7.32 22.75 -21.63
C LYS A 36 -8.38 21.67 -21.78
N LEU A 37 -8.46 20.72 -20.84
CA LEU A 37 -9.46 19.65 -20.88
C LEU A 37 -10.86 20.10 -20.44
N ARG A 38 -11.02 21.28 -19.82
CA ARG A 38 -12.36 21.77 -19.38
C ARG A 38 -13.31 22.03 -20.53
N SER A 39 -12.77 22.39 -21.70
CA SER A 39 -13.55 22.54 -22.93
C SER A 39 -13.73 21.22 -23.70
N GLY A 40 -13.30 20.11 -23.11
CA GLY A 40 -13.34 18.77 -23.69
C GLY A 40 -14.74 18.12 -23.60
N PRO A 41 -14.85 16.85 -24.03
CA PRO A 41 -16.10 16.11 -23.95
C PRO A 41 -16.56 15.95 -22.49
N ALA A 42 -17.87 15.76 -22.32
CA ALA A 42 -18.44 15.43 -21.01
C ALA A 42 -17.81 14.16 -20.45
N TYR A 43 -17.80 14.07 -19.11
CA TYR A 43 -17.30 12.90 -18.40
C TYR A 43 -17.91 11.60 -18.93
N ALA A 44 -17.04 10.64 -19.24
CA ALA A 44 -17.41 9.27 -19.53
C ALA A 44 -16.84 8.35 -18.42
N PRO A 45 -17.65 7.43 -17.87
CA PRO A 45 -17.16 6.48 -16.88
C PRO A 45 -16.11 5.56 -17.49
N VAL A 46 -15.01 5.38 -16.78
CA VAL A 46 -13.95 4.45 -17.18
C VAL A 46 -14.38 3.04 -16.78
N ILE A 47 -14.47 2.14 -17.76
CA ILE A 47 -14.77 0.72 -17.53
C ILE A 47 -13.49 -0.09 -17.33
N LEU A 48 -13.60 -1.24 -16.67
CA LEU A 48 -12.44 -2.07 -16.29
C LEU A 48 -11.67 -2.54 -17.52
N GLU A 49 -12.39 -2.92 -18.57
CA GLU A 49 -11.85 -3.43 -19.83
C GLU A 49 -10.96 -2.39 -20.52
N ALA A 50 -11.34 -1.11 -20.44
CA ALA A 50 -10.56 -0.01 -20.99
C ALA A 50 -9.25 0.21 -20.20
N LEU A 51 -9.28 0.02 -18.87
CA LEU A 51 -8.07 0.07 -18.05
C LEU A 51 -7.15 -1.11 -18.31
N VAL A 52 -7.70 -2.31 -18.44
CA VAL A 52 -6.93 -3.50 -18.78
C VAL A 52 -6.25 -3.32 -20.13
N ALA A 53 -6.99 -2.90 -21.16
CA ALA A 53 -6.43 -2.64 -22.50
C ALA A 53 -5.35 -1.55 -22.48
N GLY A 54 -5.59 -0.41 -21.82
CA GLY A 54 -4.59 0.65 -21.71
C GLY A 54 -3.35 0.23 -20.92
N THR A 55 -3.54 -0.54 -19.83
CA THR A 55 -2.42 -1.10 -19.06
C THR A 55 -1.62 -2.08 -19.90
N GLN A 56 -2.29 -2.93 -20.69
CA GLN A 56 -1.62 -3.84 -21.61
C GLN A 56 -0.76 -3.08 -22.62
N SER A 57 -1.30 -2.03 -23.27
CA SER A 57 -0.51 -1.21 -24.20
C SER A 57 0.70 -0.54 -23.54
N LEU A 58 0.54 -0.05 -22.30
CA LEU A 58 1.67 0.50 -21.53
C LEU A 58 2.74 -0.56 -21.26
N LEU A 59 2.34 -1.78 -20.92
CA LEU A 59 3.26 -2.89 -20.65
C LEU A 59 3.95 -3.37 -21.93
N GLU A 60 3.26 -3.43 -23.06
CA GLU A 60 3.83 -3.75 -24.38
C GLU A 60 4.92 -2.75 -24.80
N ASP A 61 4.75 -1.46 -24.48
CA ASP A 61 5.78 -0.43 -24.71
C ASP A 61 6.97 -0.57 -23.75
N SER A 62 6.73 -1.10 -22.55
CA SER A 62 7.72 -1.08 -21.46
C SER A 62 8.47 -2.41 -21.24
N ILE A 63 7.93 -3.53 -21.67
CA ILE A 63 8.46 -4.89 -21.45
C ILE A 63 8.80 -5.51 -22.81
N GLN A 64 10.06 -5.95 -22.97
CA GLN A 64 10.53 -6.58 -24.20
C GLN A 64 10.23 -8.10 -24.26
N ASP A 65 10.20 -8.76 -23.10
CA ASP A 65 9.91 -10.20 -22.98
C ASP A 65 8.38 -10.46 -22.97
N ALA A 66 8.01 -11.74 -23.08
CA ALA A 66 6.62 -12.15 -22.90
C ALA A 66 6.11 -11.82 -21.48
N PHE A 67 4.84 -11.47 -21.37
CA PHE A 67 4.15 -11.26 -20.11
C PHE A 67 2.66 -11.63 -20.23
N GLU A 68 2.00 -11.81 -19.09
CA GLU A 68 0.56 -12.02 -19.01
C GLU A 68 -0.04 -11.18 -17.87
N LEU A 69 -1.08 -10.40 -18.19
CA LEU A 69 -1.87 -9.64 -17.21
C LEU A 69 -3.13 -10.45 -16.84
N THR A 70 -3.27 -10.81 -15.57
CA THR A 70 -4.37 -11.63 -15.06
C THR A 70 -5.04 -11.01 -13.82
N ASP A 71 -6.17 -11.58 -13.40
CA ASP A 71 -6.89 -11.21 -12.17
C ASP A 71 -7.19 -9.70 -12.01
N ALA A 72 -7.43 -9.02 -13.13
CA ALA A 72 -7.77 -7.61 -13.13
C ALA A 72 -9.12 -7.37 -12.45
N ARG A 73 -9.13 -6.50 -11.43
CA ARG A 73 -10.34 -6.13 -10.70
C ARG A 73 -10.24 -4.73 -10.13
N TRP A 74 -11.40 -4.10 -9.96
CA TRP A 74 -11.48 -2.84 -9.22
C TRP A 74 -10.96 -3.02 -7.79
N LEU A 75 -10.08 -2.12 -7.38
CA LEU A 75 -9.74 -1.95 -5.98
C LEU A 75 -10.65 -0.85 -5.42
N SER A 76 -11.36 -1.12 -4.32
CA SER A 76 -12.27 -0.14 -3.72
C SER A 76 -11.49 1.07 -3.19
N GLY A 77 -11.39 2.13 -4.00
CA GLY A 77 -10.99 3.46 -3.59
C GLY A 77 -12.22 4.34 -3.42
N GLY A 78 -12.18 5.32 -2.51
CA GLY A 78 -13.21 6.36 -2.47
C GLY A 78 -13.29 7.11 -3.81
N ALA A 79 -14.36 7.89 -4.02
CA ALA A 79 -14.66 8.58 -5.29
C ALA A 79 -13.58 9.54 -5.82
N SER A 80 -12.47 9.73 -5.10
CA SER A 80 -11.36 10.62 -5.44
C SER A 80 -10.22 9.93 -6.20
N LYS A 81 -10.19 8.60 -6.32
CA LYS A 81 -9.09 7.86 -6.99
C LYS A 81 -9.62 6.61 -7.68
N LEU A 82 -9.23 6.43 -8.94
CA LEU A 82 -9.53 5.21 -9.70
C LEU A 82 -8.35 4.23 -9.55
N GLN A 83 -8.64 3.01 -9.10
CA GLN A 83 -7.62 1.99 -8.84
C GLN A 83 -8.06 0.62 -9.37
N MET A 84 -7.14 -0.05 -10.03
CA MET A 84 -7.29 -1.41 -10.52
C MET A 84 -6.14 -2.25 -10.00
N GLN A 85 -6.46 -3.37 -9.35
CA GLN A 85 -5.48 -4.40 -9.01
C GLN A 85 -5.40 -5.40 -10.15
N PHE A 86 -4.22 -5.93 -10.42
CA PHE A 86 -3.99 -7.04 -11.34
C PHE A 86 -2.76 -7.86 -10.91
N ARG A 87 -2.56 -9.03 -11.51
CA ARG A 87 -1.32 -9.80 -11.43
C ARG A 87 -0.59 -9.71 -12.76
N LEU A 88 0.73 -9.59 -12.70
CA LEU A 88 1.58 -9.62 -13.87
C LEU A 88 2.52 -10.83 -13.78
N HIS A 89 2.34 -11.79 -14.68
CA HIS A 89 3.30 -12.87 -14.90
C HIS A 89 4.34 -12.40 -15.92
N TRP A 90 5.59 -12.25 -15.52
CA TRP A 90 6.64 -11.67 -16.38
C TRP A 90 8.04 -12.02 -15.89
N ASN A 91 9.02 -11.83 -16.78
CA ASN A 91 10.44 -11.92 -16.44
C ASN A 91 10.92 -10.61 -15.78
N GLN A 92 10.81 -10.52 -14.46
CA GLN A 92 11.17 -9.30 -13.74
C GLN A 92 12.70 -9.09 -13.71
N PRO A 93 13.21 -7.90 -14.11
CA PRO A 93 14.64 -7.61 -14.08
C PRO A 93 15.28 -7.85 -12.70
N GLY A 94 16.31 -8.69 -12.67
CA GLY A 94 17.04 -9.04 -11.45
C GLY A 94 16.36 -10.07 -10.53
N ILE A 95 15.14 -10.52 -10.87
CA ILE A 95 14.42 -11.55 -10.10
C ILE A 95 14.19 -12.81 -10.94
N GLY A 96 13.79 -12.65 -12.21
CA GLY A 96 13.38 -13.74 -13.10
C GLY A 96 11.86 -13.84 -13.24
N TRP A 97 11.38 -14.96 -13.79
CA TRP A 97 9.95 -15.24 -13.95
C TRP A 97 9.22 -15.25 -12.61
N THR A 98 8.21 -14.40 -12.50
CA THR A 98 7.44 -14.22 -11.27
C THR A 98 6.03 -13.72 -11.56
N ASP A 99 5.14 -13.94 -10.60
CA ASP A 99 3.77 -13.41 -10.60
C ASP A 99 3.68 -12.27 -9.58
N THR A 100 3.80 -11.04 -10.06
CA THR A 100 3.83 -9.84 -9.21
C THR A 100 2.42 -9.24 -9.08
N PRO A 101 1.86 -9.10 -7.86
CA PRO A 101 0.65 -8.33 -7.66
C PRO A 101 0.94 -6.84 -7.82
N MET A 102 0.15 -6.14 -8.63
CA MET A 102 0.35 -4.73 -8.94
C MET A 102 -0.96 -3.96 -8.82
N VAL A 103 -0.83 -2.65 -8.63
CA VAL A 103 -1.92 -1.69 -8.62
C VAL A 103 -1.64 -0.61 -9.66
N LEU A 104 -2.57 -0.46 -10.59
CA LEU A 104 -2.69 0.75 -11.41
C LEU A 104 -3.49 1.78 -10.62
N ARG A 105 -2.92 2.98 -10.47
CA ARG A 105 -3.63 4.14 -9.93
C ARG A 105 -3.66 5.23 -10.98
N MET A 106 -4.87 5.67 -11.30
CA MET A 106 -5.12 6.70 -12.28
C MET A 106 -5.89 7.86 -11.64
N GLU A 107 -5.68 9.05 -12.17
CA GLU A 107 -6.50 10.20 -11.79
C GLU A 107 -7.90 10.07 -12.37
N PRO A 108 -8.97 10.33 -11.59
CA PRO A 108 -10.30 10.45 -12.16
C PRO A 108 -10.42 11.73 -12.97
N ALA A 109 -11.37 11.76 -13.90
CA ALA A 109 -11.78 12.99 -14.54
C ALA A 109 -12.24 14.00 -13.48
N GLU A 110 -11.75 15.23 -13.55
CA GLU A 110 -12.18 16.36 -12.71
C GLU A 110 -11.95 16.19 -11.19
N SER A 111 -10.79 15.68 -10.79
CA SER A 111 -10.38 15.71 -9.38
C SER A 111 -10.42 17.15 -8.82
N ILE A 112 -10.86 17.33 -7.58
CA ILE A 112 -10.83 18.65 -6.90
C ILE A 112 -9.37 19.08 -6.68
N THR A 113 -8.49 18.13 -6.40
CA THR A 113 -7.05 18.33 -6.18
C THR A 113 -6.25 17.73 -7.33
N GLU A 114 -5.28 18.48 -7.85
CA GLU A 114 -4.37 18.00 -8.88
C GLU A 114 -3.06 17.53 -8.27
N SER A 115 -2.50 16.43 -8.79
CA SER A 115 -1.22 15.92 -8.32
C SER A 115 -0.52 15.15 -9.43
N SER A 116 0.63 15.64 -9.90
CA SER A 116 1.39 14.95 -10.95
C SER A 116 1.74 13.49 -10.58
N ARG A 117 1.30 12.53 -11.42
CA ARG A 117 1.71 11.11 -11.32
C ARG A 117 3.20 10.93 -11.60
N LEU A 118 3.80 11.78 -12.44
CA LEU A 118 5.24 11.78 -12.68
C LEU A 118 6.02 12.19 -11.43
N ARG A 119 5.58 13.25 -10.72
CA ARG A 119 6.23 13.65 -9.46
C ARG A 119 6.04 12.61 -8.37
N GLU A 120 4.86 12.00 -8.26
CA GLU A 120 4.66 10.88 -7.33
C GLU A 120 5.63 9.72 -7.64
N PHE A 121 5.74 9.31 -8.90
CA PHE A 121 6.69 8.27 -9.34
C PHE A 121 8.14 8.61 -9.00
N GLN A 122 8.57 9.83 -9.29
CA GLN A 122 9.95 10.29 -9.04
C GLN A 122 10.26 10.40 -7.55
N VAL A 123 9.33 10.91 -6.74
CA VAL A 123 9.51 11.03 -5.30
C VAL A 123 9.60 9.65 -4.66
N ILE A 124 8.69 8.73 -5.00
CA ILE A 124 8.75 7.36 -4.48
C ILE A 124 10.09 6.70 -4.83
N LYS A 125 10.50 6.78 -6.10
CA LYS A 125 11.78 6.22 -6.56
C LYS A 125 13.00 6.85 -5.86
N ALA A 126 12.93 8.13 -5.51
CA ALA A 126 14.02 8.82 -4.83
C ALA A 126 14.16 8.44 -3.36
N ILE A 127 13.05 8.10 -2.69
CA ILE A 127 13.03 7.80 -1.24
C ILE A 127 13.02 6.30 -0.91
N ASP A 128 12.88 5.42 -1.91
CA ASP A 128 12.75 3.96 -1.76
C ASP A 128 13.87 3.29 -0.94
N LYS A 129 15.06 3.91 -0.89
CA LYS A 129 16.19 3.42 -0.10
C LYS A 129 16.18 3.87 1.36
N GLU A 130 15.42 4.91 1.69
CA GLU A 130 15.44 5.56 3.00
C GLU A 130 14.19 5.23 3.82
N VAL A 131 13.04 5.12 3.15
CA VAL A 131 11.77 4.83 3.79
C VAL A 131 11.05 3.72 3.03
N PRO A 132 10.30 2.85 3.73
CA PRO A 132 9.62 1.79 3.02
C PRO A 132 8.51 2.32 2.11
N THR A 133 8.68 2.14 0.81
CA THR A 133 7.70 2.51 -0.23
C THR A 133 7.29 1.31 -1.07
N PRO A 134 6.12 1.37 -1.73
CA PRO A 134 5.82 0.45 -2.82
C PRO A 134 6.85 0.60 -3.94
N GLN A 135 7.27 -0.54 -4.50
CA GLN A 135 8.05 -0.54 -5.73
C GLN A 135 7.22 0.11 -6.85
N VAL A 136 7.73 1.17 -7.46
CA VAL A 136 7.11 1.79 -8.64
C VAL A 136 7.71 1.16 -9.90
N PHE A 137 6.86 0.74 -10.83
CA PHE A 137 7.29 0.06 -12.05
C PHE A 137 7.23 1.00 -13.25
N TRP A 138 6.06 1.59 -13.53
CA TRP A 138 5.82 2.41 -14.72
C TRP A 138 4.95 3.63 -14.41
N VAL A 139 5.03 4.63 -15.29
CA VAL A 139 4.21 5.84 -15.23
C VAL A 139 3.78 6.21 -16.64
N ASP A 140 2.48 6.37 -16.86
CA ASP A 140 1.93 7.03 -18.03
C ASP A 140 1.67 8.49 -17.67
N ALA A 141 2.70 9.32 -17.77
CA ALA A 141 2.66 10.71 -17.28
C ALA A 141 1.76 11.63 -18.12
N GLU A 142 1.52 11.28 -19.37
CA GLU A 142 0.75 12.07 -20.33
C GLU A 142 -0.65 11.50 -20.58
N GLY A 143 -0.95 10.28 -20.11
CA GLY A 143 -2.16 9.56 -20.50
C GLY A 143 -2.09 9.16 -21.98
N THR A 144 -0.93 8.65 -22.42
CA THR A 144 -0.70 8.17 -23.78
C THR A 144 -1.42 6.85 -24.03
N PHE A 145 -1.43 5.97 -23.03
CA PHE A 145 -2.04 4.63 -23.11
C PHE A 145 -3.34 4.56 -22.31
N LEU A 146 -3.39 5.29 -21.20
CA LEU A 146 -4.53 5.34 -20.29
C LEU A 146 -5.33 6.63 -20.52
N PRO A 147 -6.64 6.64 -20.21
CA PRO A 147 -7.49 7.83 -20.39
C PRO A 147 -6.96 9.09 -19.70
N TYR A 148 -6.30 8.90 -18.55
CA TYR A 148 -5.68 9.96 -17.75
C TYR A 148 -4.32 9.50 -17.24
N PRO A 149 -3.46 10.43 -16.78
CA PRO A 149 -2.17 10.07 -16.21
C PRO A 149 -2.30 9.00 -15.13
N ALA A 150 -1.43 8.00 -15.20
CA ALA A 150 -1.47 6.82 -14.34
C ALA A 150 -0.08 6.39 -13.87
N ILE A 151 -0.04 5.66 -12.76
CA ILE A 151 1.16 5.05 -12.21
C ILE A 151 0.86 3.58 -11.88
N VAL A 152 1.82 2.70 -12.15
CA VAL A 152 1.80 1.29 -11.77
C VAL A 152 2.83 1.05 -10.68
N TYR A 153 2.39 0.53 -9.54
CA TYR A 153 3.24 0.22 -8.39
C TYR A 153 2.84 -1.11 -7.74
N GLY A 154 3.71 -1.66 -6.90
CA GLY A 154 3.48 -2.89 -6.13
C GLY A 154 2.28 -2.75 -5.19
N SER A 155 1.67 -3.86 -4.83
CA SER A 155 0.44 -3.86 -4.02
C SER A 155 0.66 -3.34 -2.59
N ASP A 156 -0.43 -2.94 -1.91
CA ASP A 156 -0.38 -2.55 -0.48
C ASP A 156 0.13 -3.70 0.40
N GLU A 157 -0.12 -4.95 0.00
CA GLU A 157 0.44 -6.14 0.66
C GLU A 157 1.97 -6.15 0.60
N ASP A 158 2.56 -5.70 -0.51
CA ASP A 158 4.02 -5.59 -0.66
C ASP A 158 4.58 -4.50 0.26
N VAL A 159 3.93 -3.33 0.33
CA VAL A 159 4.36 -2.23 1.22
C VAL A 159 4.28 -2.64 2.68
N ALA A 160 3.16 -3.25 3.06
CA ALA A 160 2.94 -3.76 4.40
C ALA A 160 3.99 -4.81 4.78
N ALA A 161 4.21 -5.79 3.91
CA ALA A 161 5.21 -6.82 4.12
C ALA A 161 6.62 -6.21 4.22
N MET A 162 6.93 -5.20 3.42
CA MET A 162 8.20 -4.51 3.44
C MET A 162 8.40 -3.68 4.72
N LEU A 163 7.40 -2.91 5.16
CA LEU A 163 7.42 -2.16 6.42
C LEU A 163 7.63 -3.12 7.61
N ASN A 164 6.88 -4.21 7.62
CA ASN A 164 6.99 -5.22 8.67
C ASN A 164 8.37 -5.89 8.67
N ARG A 165 8.91 -6.23 7.49
CA ARG A 165 10.27 -6.79 7.36
C ARG A 165 11.33 -5.83 7.90
N HIS A 166 11.28 -4.55 7.53
CA HIS A 166 12.23 -3.54 8.04
C HIS A 166 12.10 -3.36 9.55
N ALA A 167 10.87 -3.31 10.09
CA ALA A 167 10.66 -3.26 11.53
C ALA A 167 11.25 -4.49 12.24
N MET A 168 11.07 -5.69 11.67
CA MET A 168 11.59 -6.95 12.21
C MET A 168 13.13 -7.04 12.18
N GLN A 169 13.78 -6.47 11.17
CA GLN A 169 15.25 -6.41 11.10
C GLN A 169 15.83 -5.61 12.28
N GLY A 170 15.18 -4.52 12.70
CA GLY A 170 15.58 -3.71 13.84
C GLY A 170 15.31 -4.33 15.21
N PHE A 171 14.65 -5.49 15.29
CA PHE A 171 14.32 -6.17 16.54
C PHE A 171 15.37 -7.21 16.95
N PRO A 172 15.75 -7.30 18.23
CA PRO A 172 16.57 -8.40 18.73
C PRO A 172 15.91 -9.76 18.47
N GLY A 173 16.71 -10.82 18.28
CA GLY A 173 16.20 -12.17 18.00
C GLY A 173 15.17 -12.66 19.01
N GLU A 174 15.42 -12.45 20.30
CA GLU A 174 14.49 -12.81 21.39
C GLU A 174 13.14 -12.08 21.27
N LEU A 175 13.15 -10.80 20.89
CA LEU A 175 11.92 -10.03 20.68
C LEU A 175 11.14 -10.58 19.49
N ARG A 176 11.82 -10.96 18.39
CA ARG A 176 11.18 -11.57 17.22
C ARG A 176 10.50 -12.89 17.58
N THR A 177 11.18 -13.77 18.30
CA THR A 177 10.62 -15.04 18.79
C THR A 177 9.42 -14.79 19.70
N PHE A 178 9.53 -13.82 20.62
CA PHE A 178 8.45 -13.43 21.52
C PHE A 178 7.19 -12.98 20.77
N ILE A 179 7.29 -12.03 19.84
CA ILE A 179 6.12 -11.53 19.09
C ILE A 179 5.54 -12.59 18.14
N CYS A 180 6.36 -13.46 17.55
CA CYS A 180 5.90 -14.58 16.71
C CYS A 180 5.10 -15.62 17.53
N SER A 181 5.49 -15.86 18.79
CA SER A 181 4.73 -16.75 19.69
C SER A 181 3.33 -16.22 20.02
N LEU A 182 3.13 -14.89 19.92
CA LEU A 182 1.85 -14.23 20.13
C LEU A 182 1.03 -14.04 18.84
N ALA A 183 1.55 -14.42 17.66
CA ALA A 183 0.93 -14.13 16.37
C ALA A 183 -0.48 -14.71 16.20
N ASP A 184 -0.74 -15.87 16.80
CA ASP A 184 -2.02 -16.56 16.76
C ASP A 184 -3.01 -16.07 17.85
N ILE A 185 -2.60 -15.12 18.69
CA ILE A 185 -3.39 -14.60 19.81
C ILE A 185 -4.03 -13.27 19.40
N ASN A 186 -5.37 -13.21 19.41
CA ASN A 186 -6.12 -12.03 18.96
C ASN A 186 -6.02 -10.83 19.90
N SER A 187 -5.90 -11.08 21.21
CA SER A 187 -5.63 -10.03 22.20
C SER A 187 -4.91 -10.60 23.41
N PHE A 188 -4.08 -9.79 24.06
CA PHE A 188 -3.29 -10.21 25.22
C PHE A 188 -3.08 -9.09 26.24
N SER A 189 -2.86 -9.48 27.49
CA SER A 189 -2.38 -8.60 28.56
C SER A 189 -0.93 -8.91 28.92
N MET A 190 -0.32 -8.06 29.73
CA MET A 190 1.05 -8.25 30.22
C MET A 190 1.21 -9.57 31.00
N ASP A 191 0.28 -9.84 31.92
CA ASP A 191 0.33 -11.02 32.77
C ASP A 191 0.17 -12.31 31.96
N MET A 192 -0.69 -12.28 30.93
CA MET A 192 -0.84 -13.39 30.01
C MET A 192 0.43 -13.66 29.21
N CYS A 193 1.13 -12.62 28.76
CA CYS A 193 2.34 -12.80 27.95
C CYS A 193 3.39 -13.61 28.70
N GLN A 194 3.58 -13.35 30.00
CA GLN A 194 4.52 -14.11 30.85
C GLN A 194 4.13 -15.59 30.92
N HIS A 195 2.85 -15.87 31.11
CA HIS A 195 2.35 -17.24 31.23
C HIS A 195 2.40 -18.01 29.90
N ILE A 196 2.05 -17.36 28.80
CA ILE A 196 1.90 -18.00 27.48
C ILE A 196 3.25 -18.23 26.80
N THR A 197 4.14 -17.23 26.87
CA THR A 197 5.44 -17.28 26.17
C THR A 197 6.54 -17.89 27.00
N THR A 198 6.31 -18.13 28.30
CA THR A 198 7.32 -18.56 29.29
C THR A 198 8.57 -17.66 29.33
N SER A 199 8.49 -16.46 28.74
CA SER A 199 9.58 -15.50 28.68
C SER A 199 9.62 -14.67 29.96
N THR A 200 10.77 -14.69 30.65
CA THR A 200 11.05 -13.79 31.78
C THR A 200 11.19 -12.33 31.33
N HIS A 201 11.39 -12.09 30.04
CA HIS A 201 11.57 -10.76 29.44
C HIS A 201 10.29 -10.20 28.79
N ALA A 202 9.14 -10.88 28.91
CA ALA A 202 7.88 -10.45 28.32
C ALA A 202 7.52 -8.99 28.64
N ARG A 203 7.75 -8.55 29.88
CA ARG A 203 7.47 -7.16 30.28
C ARG A 203 8.32 -6.15 29.51
N ARG A 204 9.63 -6.38 29.47
CA ARG A 204 10.59 -5.54 28.73
C ARG A 204 10.27 -5.48 27.24
N HIS A 205 9.84 -6.59 26.65
CA HIS A 205 9.49 -6.65 25.23
C HIS A 205 8.23 -5.83 24.90
N ILE A 206 7.17 -5.94 25.69
CA ILE A 206 5.96 -5.13 25.46
C ILE A 206 6.24 -3.65 25.69
N GLU A 207 6.98 -3.29 26.74
CA GLU A 207 7.38 -1.89 26.99
C GLU A 207 8.18 -1.31 25.82
N LEU A 208 9.08 -2.09 25.22
CA LEU A 208 9.84 -1.68 24.04
C LEU A 208 8.94 -1.46 22.82
N LEU A 209 7.98 -2.34 22.57
CA LEU A 209 7.01 -2.21 21.47
C LEU A 209 6.13 -0.96 21.66
N LEU A 210 5.64 -0.72 22.87
CA LEU A 210 4.85 0.47 23.21
C LEU A 210 5.66 1.76 23.07
N LYS A 211 6.90 1.78 23.60
CA LYS A 211 7.78 2.96 23.53
C LYS A 211 8.13 3.34 22.10
N ARG A 212 8.28 2.34 21.22
CA ARG A 212 8.55 2.56 19.80
C ARG A 212 7.28 2.74 18.96
N ASN A 213 6.09 2.77 19.57
CA ASN A 213 4.79 2.86 18.90
C ASN A 213 4.60 1.80 17.80
N VAL A 214 5.14 0.59 18.00
CA VAL A 214 5.16 -0.42 16.95
C VAL A 214 3.96 -1.36 17.05
N PHE A 215 3.00 -1.17 16.12
CA PHE A 215 1.93 -2.10 15.75
C PHE A 215 1.06 -2.68 16.89
N LEU A 216 1.13 -2.16 18.11
CA LEU A 216 0.24 -2.51 19.24
C LEU A 216 -0.90 -1.52 19.35
N ILE A 217 -2.12 -2.03 19.42
CA ILE A 217 -3.35 -1.26 19.60
C ILE A 217 -3.91 -1.56 20.99
N PRO A 218 -4.05 -0.56 21.88
CA PRO A 218 -4.72 -0.75 23.15
C PRO A 218 -6.22 -0.99 22.93
N LEU A 219 -6.80 -1.95 23.65
CA LEU A 219 -8.22 -2.31 23.58
C LEU A 219 -9.06 -1.70 24.71
N ASP A 220 -8.40 -1.15 25.73
CA ASP A 220 -9.05 -0.52 26.87
C ASP A 220 -8.37 0.82 27.24
N ARG A 221 -9.09 1.65 27.99
CA ARG A 221 -8.60 2.96 28.44
C ARG A 221 -7.43 2.84 29.42
N ASN A 222 -7.37 1.74 30.18
CA ASN A 222 -6.36 1.51 31.21
C ASN A 222 -5.06 0.90 30.67
N ARG A 223 -4.99 0.68 29.35
CA ARG A 223 -3.89 0.05 28.62
C ARG A 223 -3.45 -1.28 29.24
N GLN A 224 -4.41 -2.14 29.59
CA GLN A 224 -4.13 -3.46 30.16
C GLN A 224 -4.21 -4.57 29.11
N ARG A 225 -5.02 -4.36 28.06
CA ARG A 225 -5.18 -5.28 26.94
C ARG A 225 -4.72 -4.65 25.63
N TYR A 226 -4.03 -5.44 24.84
CA TYR A 226 -3.48 -5.06 23.55
C TYR A 226 -3.83 -6.09 22.48
N ARG A 227 -3.76 -5.68 21.23
CA ARG A 227 -3.69 -6.55 20.06
C ARG A 227 -2.67 -6.03 19.07
N PHE A 228 -2.18 -6.89 18.20
CA PHE A 228 -1.43 -6.43 17.03
C PHE A 228 -2.37 -5.76 16.02
N HIS A 229 -1.83 -4.78 15.29
CA HIS A 229 -2.44 -4.29 14.05
C HIS A 229 -2.62 -5.47 13.09
N ARG A 230 -3.76 -5.55 12.40
CA ARG A 230 -4.17 -6.74 11.62
C ARG A 230 -3.11 -7.18 10.62
N VAL A 231 -2.62 -6.24 9.82
CA VAL A 231 -1.62 -6.48 8.77
C VAL A 231 -0.29 -6.98 9.37
N PHE A 232 0.10 -6.46 10.54
CA PHE A 232 1.30 -6.93 11.23
C PHE A 232 1.11 -8.34 11.80
N GLN A 233 -0.08 -8.64 12.32
CA GLN A 233 -0.42 -9.98 12.82
C GLN A 233 -0.39 -11.02 11.69
N GLU A 234 -0.92 -10.70 10.51
CA GLU A 234 -0.87 -11.56 9.33
C GLU A 234 0.57 -11.82 8.88
N TYR A 235 1.42 -10.77 8.84
CA TYR A 235 2.85 -10.92 8.60
C TYR A 235 3.53 -11.84 9.64
N LEU A 236 3.28 -11.62 10.93
CA LEU A 236 3.87 -12.42 12.00
C LEU A 236 3.47 -13.89 11.87
N ARG A 237 2.22 -14.21 11.50
CA ARG A 237 1.78 -15.60 11.31
C ARG A 237 2.58 -16.33 10.22
N ASN A 238 2.87 -15.65 9.11
CA ASN A 238 3.69 -16.20 8.05
C ASN A 238 5.14 -16.39 8.51
N GLU A 239 5.66 -15.46 9.32
CA GLU A 239 7.04 -15.53 9.80
C GLU A 239 7.24 -16.54 10.94
N THR A 240 6.18 -16.81 11.70
CA THR A 240 6.15 -17.86 12.72
C THR A 240 6.44 -19.23 12.13
N ASP A 241 6.01 -19.51 10.89
CA ASP A 241 6.30 -20.77 10.21
C ASP A 241 7.80 -20.98 9.95
N ARG A 242 8.58 -19.89 9.87
CA ARG A 242 10.03 -19.93 9.67
C ARG A 242 10.82 -19.96 10.99
N LEU A 243 10.28 -19.33 12.04
CA LEU A 243 11.02 -19.07 13.28
C LEU A 243 10.68 -20.01 14.44
N LEU A 244 9.49 -20.62 14.47
CA LEU A 244 9.04 -21.50 15.55
C LEU A 244 8.69 -22.89 15.04
N SER A 245 9.04 -23.92 15.83
CA SER A 245 8.62 -25.30 15.57
C SER A 245 7.12 -25.47 15.82
N GLN A 246 6.51 -26.48 15.17
CA GLN A 246 5.10 -26.83 15.44
C GLN A 246 4.84 -27.17 16.91
N ALA A 247 5.82 -27.75 17.61
CA ALA A 247 5.69 -28.10 19.02
C ALA A 247 5.59 -26.84 19.91
N GLU A 248 6.44 -25.84 19.67
CA GLU A 248 6.41 -24.57 20.40
C GLU A 248 5.10 -23.81 20.19
N ARG A 249 4.59 -23.80 18.95
CA ARG A 249 3.27 -23.21 18.65
C ARG A 249 2.15 -23.93 19.38
N ARG A 250 2.11 -25.27 19.35
CA ARG A 250 1.09 -26.06 20.06
C ARG A 250 1.12 -25.82 21.55
N ASN A 251 2.31 -25.75 22.16
CA ASN A 251 2.47 -25.48 23.59
C ASN A 251 1.99 -24.07 23.96
N THR A 252 2.32 -23.07 23.14
CA THR A 252 1.91 -21.68 23.34
C THR A 252 0.39 -21.54 23.23
N LEU A 253 -0.21 -22.15 22.19
CA LEU A 253 -1.66 -22.20 22.04
C LEU A 253 -2.32 -22.93 23.21
N ALA A 254 -1.81 -24.09 23.63
CA ALA A 254 -2.35 -24.86 24.76
C ALA A 254 -2.38 -24.03 26.06
N ARG A 255 -1.30 -23.30 26.36
CA ARG A 255 -1.24 -22.37 27.51
C ARG A 255 -2.20 -21.19 27.37
N ALA A 256 -2.43 -20.70 26.15
CA ALA A 256 -3.45 -19.68 25.91
C ALA A 256 -4.87 -20.24 26.13
N ARG A 257 -5.13 -21.51 25.78
CA ARG A 257 -6.43 -22.17 26.01
C ARG A 257 -6.73 -22.32 27.49
N SER A 258 -5.75 -22.73 28.30
CA SER A 258 -5.93 -22.92 29.75
C SER A 258 -6.26 -21.63 30.51
N GLN A 259 -6.00 -20.47 29.92
CA GLN A 259 -6.32 -19.15 30.47
C GLN A 259 -7.69 -18.59 29.99
N GLY A 260 -8.51 -19.37 29.28
CA GLY A 260 -9.86 -18.97 28.86
C GLY A 260 -9.91 -18.00 27.67
N LEU A 261 -8.82 -17.84 26.92
CA LEU A 261 -8.66 -16.81 25.88
C LEU A 261 -9.11 -17.21 24.48
N LEU A 262 -9.61 -18.44 24.30
CA LEU A 262 -10.19 -18.87 23.04
C LEU A 262 -11.62 -18.39 22.79
N ALA A 263 -12.26 -17.70 23.74
CA ALA A 263 -13.66 -17.27 23.61
C ALA A 263 -13.92 -16.27 22.45
N GLN A 264 -12.90 -15.87 21.68
CA GLN A 264 -13.02 -15.01 20.49
C GLN A 264 -12.15 -15.52 19.33
N TRP A 265 -12.06 -16.83 19.12
CA TRP A 265 -11.41 -17.43 17.95
C TRP A 265 -12.46 -17.89 16.93
N THR A 266 -12.72 -17.07 15.92
CA THR A 266 -13.17 -17.56 14.61
C THR A 266 -11.97 -17.44 13.67
N ARG A 267 -11.47 -18.59 13.20
CA ARG A 267 -10.53 -18.63 12.07
C ARG A 267 -11.24 -17.95 10.88
N PRO A 268 -10.70 -16.90 10.26
CA PRO A 268 -11.24 -16.46 8.98
C PRO A 268 -11.10 -17.63 7.99
N PRO A 269 -12.11 -17.90 7.14
CA PRO A 269 -11.99 -18.93 6.11
C PRO A 269 -10.81 -18.60 5.20
N ARG A 270 -10.13 -19.66 4.75
CA ARG A 270 -9.06 -19.59 3.75
C ARG A 270 -9.59 -19.10 2.42
#